data_AF-A0A7K6RFV0-F1
#
_entry.id   AF-A0A7K6RFV0-F1
#
_cell.length_a   1.000
_cell.length_b   1.000
_cell.length_c   1.000
_cell.angle_alpha   90.00
_cell.angle_beta   90.00
_cell.angle_gamma   90.00
#
_symmetry.space_group_name_H-M   'P 1'
#
loop_
_entity.id
_entity.type
_entity.pdbx_description
1 polymer ?
#
loop_
_entity_poly.entity_id
_entity_poly.type
_entity_poly.pdbx_seq_one_letter_code
_entity_poly.pdbx_strand_id
1 'polypeptide(L)'
;EHLQGKKHRRFRILRAERRAQEQRSLFVSGFPRGTSGEELTDYFKSYGDVAAVVMDKEKGAYAIVELRDAASRERALAEPRHSLAGHRLRVRPR
;
A
#
# COMPACT_ATOMS: atom_id res chain seq x y z
N GLU A 1 13.49 -26.12 31.80
CA GLU A 1 12.86 -25.99 30.47
C GLU A 1 11.59 -25.14 30.50
N HIS A 2 11.71 -23.81 30.39
CA HIS A 2 10.54 -22.90 30.34
C HIS A 2 10.80 -21.77 29.32
N LEU A 3 10.63 -22.04 28.03
CA LEU A 3 10.91 -21.09 26.94
C LEU A 3 9.81 -20.94 25.87
N GLN A 4 8.63 -21.54 26.04
CA GLN A 4 7.60 -21.53 24.98
C GLN A 4 6.62 -20.34 25.00
N GLY A 5 6.55 -19.52 26.07
CA GLY A 5 5.55 -18.44 26.18
C GLY A 5 5.83 -17.18 25.34
N LYS A 6 7.09 -16.75 25.22
CA LYS A 6 7.46 -15.48 24.56
C LYS A 6 7.37 -15.54 23.03
N LYS A 7 7.64 -16.72 22.44
CA LYS A 7 7.60 -16.95 20.99
C LYS A 7 6.16 -16.83 20.45
N HIS A 8 5.19 -17.43 21.14
CA HIS A 8 3.81 -17.51 20.68
C HIS A 8 3.11 -16.14 20.65
N ARG A 9 3.37 -15.28 21.64
CA ARG A 9 2.84 -13.91 21.70
C ARG A 9 3.40 -13.04 20.58
N ARG A 10 4.70 -13.17 20.27
CA ARG A 10 5.36 -12.43 19.18
C ARG A 10 4.78 -12.77 17.80
N PHE A 11 4.53 -14.05 17.53
CA PHE A 11 3.92 -14.46 16.25
C PHE A 11 2.49 -13.95 16.06
N ARG A 12 1.69 -13.85 17.13
CA ARG A 12 0.33 -13.28 17.05
C ARG A 12 0.35 -11.79 16.72
N ILE A 13 1.25 -11.02 17.32
CA ILE A 13 1.37 -9.58 17.07
C ILE A 13 1.78 -9.32 15.61
N LEU A 14 2.85 -9.98 15.14
CA LEU A 14 3.33 -9.83 13.76
C LEU A 14 2.26 -10.19 12.71
N ARG A 15 1.44 -11.21 12.98
CA ARG A 15 0.32 -11.59 12.11
C ARG A 15 -0.79 -10.55 12.09
N ALA A 16 -1.13 -9.97 13.25
CA ALA A 16 -2.13 -8.92 13.35
C ALA A 16 -1.67 -7.64 12.63
N GLU A 17 -0.40 -7.26 12.80
CA GLU A 17 0.21 -6.11 12.12
C GLU A 17 0.21 -6.30 10.60
N ARG A 18 0.61 -7.48 10.09
CA ARG A 18 0.58 -7.75 8.64
C ARG A 18 -0.84 -7.65 8.08
N ARG A 19 -1.84 -8.21 8.77
CA ARG A 19 -3.25 -8.10 8.34
C ARG A 19 -3.75 -6.65 8.36
N ALA A 20 -3.34 -5.86 9.35
CA ALA A 20 -3.68 -4.44 9.41
C ALA A 20 -3.00 -3.65 8.30
N GLN A 21 -1.77 -4.02 7.93
CA GLN A 21 -1.06 -3.45 6.80
C GLN A 21 -1.79 -3.75 5.48
N GLU A 22 -2.16 -5.02 5.25
CA GLU A 22 -2.90 -5.45 4.06
C GLU A 22 -4.23 -4.69 3.91
N GLN A 23 -4.98 -4.54 5.01
CA GLN A 23 -6.24 -3.78 5.04
C GLN A 23 -6.10 -2.27 4.78
N ARG A 24 -4.87 -1.73 4.76
CA ARG A 24 -4.59 -0.31 4.48
C ARG A 24 -3.73 -0.12 3.24
N SER A 25 -3.38 -1.20 2.55
CA SER A 25 -2.51 -1.17 1.39
C SER A 25 -3.31 -1.25 0.08
N LEU A 26 -2.81 -0.56 -0.93
CA LEU A 26 -3.30 -0.59 -2.29
C LEU A 26 -2.26 -1.22 -3.20
N PHE A 27 -2.71 -2.08 -4.11
CA PHE A 27 -1.94 -2.47 -5.28
C PHE A 27 -2.21 -1.48 -6.41
N VAL A 28 -1.16 -0.84 -6.90
CA VAL A 28 -1.23 0.19 -7.94
C VAL A 28 -0.39 -0.26 -9.13
N SER A 29 -0.94 -0.17 -10.35
CA SER A 29 -0.20 -0.47 -11.59
C SER A 29 -0.68 0.43 -12.74
N GLY A 30 0.01 0.40 -13.88
CA GLY A 30 -0.35 1.20 -15.05
C GLY A 30 0.16 2.64 -15.03
N PHE A 31 1.02 2.99 -14.07
CA PHE A 31 1.80 4.23 -14.12
C PHE A 31 2.93 4.13 -15.16
N PRO A 32 3.41 5.27 -15.69
CA PRO A 32 4.53 5.32 -16.62
C PRO A 32 5.81 4.66 -16.09
N ARG A 33 6.64 4.16 -17.01
CA ARG A 33 8.02 3.82 -16.65
C ARG A 33 8.75 5.09 -16.22
N GLY A 34 9.46 5.01 -15.09
CA GLY A 34 10.17 6.15 -14.52
C GLY A 34 9.38 6.91 -13.46
N THR A 35 8.09 6.60 -13.25
CA THR A 35 7.34 7.15 -12.10
C THR A 35 8.04 6.79 -10.80
N SER A 36 8.25 7.78 -9.94
CA SER A 36 8.89 7.60 -8.65
C SER A 36 7.89 7.24 -7.55
N GLY A 37 8.40 6.69 -6.44
CA GLY A 37 7.58 6.46 -5.25
C GLY A 37 7.05 7.76 -4.63
N GLU A 38 7.74 8.87 -4.84
CA GLU A 38 7.34 10.21 -4.39
C GLU A 38 6.13 10.72 -5.19
N GLU A 39 6.11 10.53 -6.52
CA GLU A 39 4.95 10.89 -7.34
C GLU A 39 3.69 10.10 -6.95
N LEU A 40 3.85 8.80 -6.69
CA LEU A 40 2.76 7.98 -6.16
C LEU A 40 2.32 8.47 -4.77
N THR A 41 3.28 8.80 -3.92
CA THR A 41 3.00 9.34 -2.58
C THR A 41 2.18 10.62 -2.67
N ASP A 42 2.60 11.58 -3.49
CA ASP A 42 1.93 12.87 -3.65
C ASP A 42 0.54 12.71 -4.26
N TYR A 43 0.36 11.79 -5.21
CA TYR A 43 -0.96 11.45 -5.72
C TYR A 43 -1.88 10.89 -4.64
N PHE A 44 -1.43 9.88 -3.90
CA PHE A 44 -2.28 9.18 -2.92
C PHE A 44 -2.50 9.96 -1.62
N LYS A 45 -1.67 10.96 -1.31
CA LYS A 45 -1.89 11.91 -0.20
C LYS A 45 -3.25 12.59 -0.26
N SER A 46 -3.82 12.78 -1.44
CA SER A 46 -5.18 13.35 -1.61
C SER A 46 -6.29 12.49 -0.98
N TYR A 47 -6.09 11.17 -0.85
CA TYR A 47 -7.03 10.26 -0.20
C TYR A 47 -6.70 10.04 1.28
N GLY A 48 -5.46 10.31 1.70
CA GLY A 48 -5.00 10.32 3.08
C GLY A 48 -3.50 10.06 3.20
N ASP A 49 -2.98 10.12 4.42
CA ASP A 49 -1.55 10.01 4.66
C ASP A 49 -0.97 8.68 4.18
N VAL A 50 0.07 8.76 3.35
CA VAL A 50 0.83 7.61 2.86
C VAL A 50 1.91 7.25 3.88
N ALA A 51 1.88 6.02 4.37
CA ALA A 51 2.86 5.49 5.30
C ALA A 51 4.11 4.96 4.59
N ALA A 52 3.93 4.28 3.47
CA ALA A 52 5.03 3.73 2.68
C ALA A 52 4.62 3.48 1.23
N VAL A 53 5.58 3.57 0.31
CA VAL A 53 5.43 3.12 -1.07
C VAL A 53 6.54 2.12 -1.38
N VAL A 54 6.16 0.92 -1.81
CA VAL A 54 7.08 -0.14 -2.19
C VAL A 54 6.88 -0.43 -3.67
N MET A 55 7.89 -0.16 -4.49
CA MET A 55 7.83 -0.37 -5.93
C MET A 55 8.47 -1.69 -6.34
N ASP A 56 7.94 -2.30 -7.40
CA ASP A 56 8.57 -3.43 -8.08
C ASP A 56 9.94 -3.02 -8.64
N LYS A 57 11.01 -3.66 -8.14
CA LYS A 57 12.40 -3.28 -8.38
C LYS A 57 12.88 -3.54 -9.81
N GLU A 58 12.23 -4.44 -10.54
CA GLU A 58 12.73 -4.87 -11.84
C GLU A 58 12.05 -4.15 -13.01
N LYS A 59 10.73 -3.95 -12.94
CA LYS A 59 9.98 -3.46 -14.11
C LYS A 59 9.17 -2.21 -13.84
N GLY A 60 9.08 -1.75 -12.59
CA GLY A 60 8.14 -0.69 -12.20
C GLY A 60 6.70 -1.05 -12.62
N ALA A 61 6.39 -2.35 -12.67
CA ALA A 61 5.11 -2.82 -13.19
C ALA A 61 3.95 -2.52 -12.22
N TYR A 62 4.27 -2.48 -10.93
CA TYR A 62 3.33 -2.18 -9.87
C TYR A 62 4.04 -1.57 -8.65
N ALA A 63 3.23 -0.98 -7.78
CA ALA A 63 3.63 -0.47 -6.48
C ALA A 63 2.59 -0.86 -5.44
N ILE A 64 3.05 -1.08 -4.21
CA ILE A 64 2.20 -1.21 -3.03
C ILE A 64 2.24 0.12 -2.30
N VAL A 65 1.09 0.78 -2.18
CA VAL A 65 0.94 2.03 -1.44
C VAL A 65 0.25 1.71 -0.13
N GLU A 66 0.97 1.84 0.98
CA GLU A 66 0.41 1.70 2.32
C GLU A 66 -0.08 3.05 2.82
N LEU A 67 -1.36 3.11 3.20
CA LEU A 67 -1.96 4.28 3.82
C LEU A 67 -1.96 4.14 5.34
N ARG A 68 -1.99 5.27 6.06
CA ARG A 68 -2.09 5.28 7.52
C ARG A 68 -3.39 4.68 8.04
N ASP A 69 -4.48 4.87 7.29
CA ASP A 69 -5.84 4.51 7.70
C ASP A 69 -6.59 3.70 6.64
N ALA A 70 -7.45 2.79 7.10
CA ALA A 70 -8.29 1.98 6.22
C ALA A 70 -9.34 2.84 5.48
N ALA A 71 -9.84 3.91 6.11
CA ALA A 71 -10.76 4.85 5.46
C ALA A 71 -10.12 5.53 4.24
N SER A 72 -8.82 5.85 4.31
CA SER A 72 -8.07 6.42 3.18
C SER A 72 -7.98 5.43 2.02
N ARG A 73 -7.77 4.14 2.33
CA ARG A 73 -7.80 3.06 1.33
C ARG A 73 -9.16 2.95 0.66
N GLU A 74 -10.24 2.95 1.44
CA GLU A 74 -11.61 2.87 0.89
C GLU A 74 -11.95 4.09 0.03
N ARG A 75 -11.54 5.30 0.43
CA ARG A 75 -11.68 6.50 -0.42
C ARG A 75 -10.94 6.38 -1.74
N ALA A 76 -9.70 5.88 -1.72
CA ALA A 76 -8.95 5.63 -2.94
C ALA A 76 -9.64 4.57 -3.81
N LEU A 77 -10.13 3.47 -3.24
CA LEU A 77 -10.84 2.43 -3.99
C LEU A 77 -12.20 2.86 -4.55
N ALA A 78 -12.86 3.83 -3.91
CA ALA A 78 -14.11 4.40 -4.36
C ALA A 78 -13.95 5.36 -5.54
N GLU A 79 -12.74 5.85 -5.81
CA GLU A 79 -12.48 6.70 -6.97
C GLU A 79 -12.54 5.85 -8.26
N PRO A 80 -13.52 6.10 -9.14
CA PRO A 80 -13.71 5.27 -10.33
C PRO A 80 -12.54 5.39 -11.32
N ARG A 81 -11.81 6.50 -11.32
CA ARG A 81 -10.78 6.78 -12.33
C ARG A 81 -9.57 7.48 -11.71
N HIS A 82 -8.51 6.70 -11.52
CA HIS A 82 -7.20 7.24 -11.20
C HIS A 82 -6.39 7.59 -12.44
N SER A 83 -5.68 8.71 -12.40
CA SER A 83 -4.73 9.10 -13.42
C SER A 83 -3.55 9.86 -12.86
N LEU A 84 -2.34 9.53 -13.33
CA LEU A 84 -1.09 10.21 -13.00
C LEU A 84 -0.35 10.51 -14.30
N ALA A 85 0.07 11.77 -14.49
CA ALA A 85 0.74 12.23 -15.72
C ALA A 85 0.02 11.78 -17.02
N GLY A 86 -1.32 11.89 -17.04
CA GLY A 86 -2.15 11.48 -18.18
C GLY A 86 -2.34 9.96 -18.37
N HIS A 87 -1.71 9.13 -17.54
CA HIS A 87 -1.81 7.67 -17.61
C HIS A 87 -2.82 7.14 -16.60
N ARG A 88 -3.67 6.21 -17.04
CA ARG A 88 -4.69 5.61 -16.18
C ARG A 88 -4.04 4.61 -15.22
N LEU A 89 -4.18 4.86 -13.92
CA LEU A 89 -3.76 3.90 -12.90
C LEU A 89 -4.84 2.85 -12.68
N ARG A 90 -4.40 1.63 -12.36
CA ARG A 90 -5.24 0.55 -11.86
C ARG A 90 -4.96 0.41 -10.37
N VAL A 91 -5.95 0.72 -9.56
CA VAL A 91 -5.89 0.64 -8.09
C VAL A 91 -6.78 -0.50 -7.62
N ARG A 92 -6.23 -1.39 -6.78
CA ARG A 92 -6.92 -2.58 -6.25
C ARG A 92 -6.54 -2.80 -4.78
N PRO A 93 -7.35 -3.53 -3.99
CA PRO A 93 -6.91 -4.03 -2.71
C PRO A 93 -5.62 -4.87 -2.86
N ARG A 94 -4.72 -4.79 -1.88
CA ARG A 94 -3.52 -5.63 -1.80
C ARG A 94 -3.86 -7.10 -1.58
#